data_AF-A0A5C6MZT8-F1
#
_entry.id   AF-A0A5C6MZT8-F1
#
_cell.length_a   1.000
_cell.length_b   1.000
_cell.length_c   1.000
_cell.angle_alpha   90.00
_cell.angle_beta   90.00
_cell.angle_gamma   90.00
#
_symmetry.space_group_name_H-M   'P 1'
#
loop_
_entity.id
_entity.type
_entity.pdbx_description
1 polymer ?
#
loop_
_entity_poly.entity_id
_entity_poly.type
_entity_poly.pdbx_seq_one_letter_code
_entity_poly.pdbx_strand_id
1 'polypeptide(L)'
;MKISTSKSEAMVPNWKKVECLLRVKEEILPQVEEFKYLGVLFTSEGRMEREVDRRTRSGEEIYRSIFVPTLTYGHDLWVMTERTRSRVQAAEMSFLQRGRSSAIREELGVEPLLLRVERSQMRWLGHLVRMPPERLPGEVFRACPSGRRPPGRPRTRWRDYVSRLAWERLGIPQMSWKK
;
A
#
# COMPACT_ATOMS: atom_id res chain seq x y z
N MET A 1 23.91 2.17 -43.15
CA MET A 1 23.55 1.85 -41.75
C MET A 1 24.30 0.59 -41.33
N LYS A 2 25.04 0.58 -40.21
CA LYS A 2 25.74 -0.62 -39.69
C LYS A 2 24.89 -1.19 -38.54
N ILE A 3 24.37 -2.41 -38.71
CA ILE A 3 23.58 -3.12 -37.69
C ILE A 3 24.48 -4.14 -36.98
N SER A 4 24.39 -4.21 -35.65
CA SER A 4 25.14 -5.14 -34.80
C SER A 4 24.26 -6.34 -34.50
N THR A 5 24.56 -7.49 -35.11
CA THR A 5 23.84 -8.77 -34.91
C THR A 5 23.80 -9.20 -33.45
N SER A 6 24.87 -8.95 -32.69
CA SER A 6 24.96 -9.24 -31.26
C SER A 6 24.07 -8.39 -30.35
N LYS A 7 23.50 -7.29 -30.84
CA LYS A 7 22.67 -6.35 -30.07
C LYS A 7 21.26 -6.20 -30.65
N SER A 8 20.93 -6.99 -31.66
CA SER A 8 19.68 -6.87 -32.40
C SER A 8 18.93 -8.19 -32.29
N GLU A 9 17.67 -8.08 -31.95
CA GLU A 9 16.72 -9.18 -31.88
C GLU A 9 15.57 -8.86 -32.83
N ALA A 10 14.91 -9.89 -33.37
CA ALA A 10 13.78 -9.73 -34.26
C ALA A 10 12.49 -10.20 -33.60
N MET A 11 11.42 -9.42 -33.72
CA MET A 11 10.08 -9.85 -33.31
C MET A 11 9.19 -9.91 -34.55
N VAL A 12 8.47 -11.01 -34.70
CA VAL A 12 7.50 -11.21 -35.80
C VAL A 12 6.10 -11.08 -35.23
N PRO A 13 5.41 -9.94 -35.44
CA PRO A 13 4.05 -9.77 -34.93
C PRO A 13 3.08 -10.58 -35.79
N ASN A 14 2.58 -11.70 -35.27
CA ASN A 14 1.63 -12.56 -35.95
C ASN A 14 0.76 -13.32 -34.94
N TRP A 15 -0.51 -13.53 -35.29
CA TRP A 15 -1.47 -14.30 -34.50
C TRP A 15 -1.13 -15.79 -34.43
N LYS A 16 -0.36 -16.29 -35.40
CA LYS A 16 0.24 -17.63 -35.39
C LYS A 16 1.74 -17.52 -35.18
N LYS A 17 2.31 -18.45 -34.42
CA LYS A 17 3.77 -18.59 -34.31
C LYS A 17 4.33 -18.90 -35.70
N VAL A 18 5.15 -17.99 -36.21
CA VAL A 18 5.85 -18.13 -37.47
C VAL A 18 7.33 -17.92 -37.20
N GLU A 19 8.14 -18.90 -37.58
CA GLU A 19 9.59 -18.75 -37.58
C GLU A 19 10.01 -17.95 -38.80
N CYS A 20 10.70 -16.83 -38.58
CA CYS A 20 11.27 -16.01 -39.62
C CYS A 20 12.78 -15.90 -39.41
N LEU A 21 13.54 -16.50 -40.32
CA LEU A 21 15.01 -16.48 -40.28
C LEU A 21 15.54 -15.20 -40.92
N LEU A 22 15.66 -14.14 -40.13
CA LEU A 22 16.26 -12.88 -40.57
C LEU A 22 17.79 -12.96 -40.49
N ARG A 23 18.45 -12.85 -41.66
CA ARG A 23 19.91 -12.87 -41.76
C ARG A 23 20.48 -11.47 -41.95
N VAL A 24 21.51 -11.12 -41.18
CA VAL A 24 22.30 -9.91 -41.35
C VAL A 24 23.78 -10.32 -41.40
N LYS A 25 24.46 -10.05 -42.53
CA LYS A 25 25.90 -10.34 -42.71
C LYS A 25 26.31 -11.77 -42.29
N GLU A 26 25.55 -12.77 -42.73
CA GLU A 26 25.75 -14.22 -42.47
C GLU A 26 25.31 -14.74 -41.09
N GLU A 27 24.98 -13.87 -40.13
CA GLU A 27 24.42 -14.28 -38.84
C GLU A 27 22.89 -14.18 -38.82
N ILE A 28 22.23 -15.12 -38.13
CA ILE A 28 20.77 -15.13 -37.93
C ILE A 28 20.44 -14.33 -36.68
N LEU A 29 19.54 -13.36 -36.79
CA LEU A 29 19.05 -12.62 -35.64
C LEU A 29 18.15 -13.51 -34.77
N PRO A 30 18.33 -13.51 -33.44
CA PRO A 30 17.46 -14.26 -32.54
C PRO A 30 16.03 -13.70 -32.62
N GLN A 31 15.06 -14.60 -32.80
CA GLN A 31 13.64 -14.24 -32.80
C GLN A 31 13.09 -14.27 -31.36
N VAL A 32 12.42 -13.20 -30.95
CA VAL A 32 11.84 -13.05 -29.60
C VAL A 32 10.31 -12.93 -29.66
N GLU A 33 9.64 -13.53 -28.69
CA GLU A 33 8.17 -13.45 -28.53
C GLU A 33 7.75 -12.24 -27.68
N GLU A 34 8.62 -11.79 -26.79
CA GLU A 34 8.38 -10.64 -25.92
C GLU A 34 9.55 -9.68 -26.01
N PHE A 35 9.23 -8.39 -26.16
CA PHE A 35 10.24 -7.35 -26.24
C PHE A 35 9.83 -6.14 -25.42
N LYS A 36 10.75 -5.61 -24.60
CA LYS A 36 10.49 -4.41 -23.81
C LYS A 36 11.10 -3.20 -24.48
N TYR A 37 10.26 -2.23 -24.82
CA TYR A 37 10.69 -0.97 -25.42
C TYR A 37 10.10 0.23 -24.68
N LEU A 38 10.97 1.16 -24.25
CA LEU A 38 10.61 2.37 -23.50
C LEU A 38 9.69 2.11 -22.29
N GLY A 39 9.86 0.96 -21.63
CA GLY A 39 9.05 0.60 -20.46
C GLY A 39 7.77 -0.17 -20.77
N VAL A 40 7.46 -0.42 -22.04
CA VAL A 40 6.27 -1.17 -22.48
C VAL A 40 6.68 -2.55 -22.98
N LEU A 41 6.01 -3.60 -22.51
CA LEU A 41 6.14 -4.95 -23.06
C LEU A 41 5.27 -5.11 -24.32
N PHE A 42 5.90 -5.55 -25.40
CA PHE A 42 5.26 -5.95 -26.63
C PHE A 42 5.33 -7.47 -26.72
N THR A 43 4.23 -8.10 -27.14
CA THR A 43 4.17 -9.53 -27.43
C THR A 43 4.02 -9.72 -28.93
N SER A 44 4.62 -10.78 -29.47
CA SER A 44 4.48 -11.15 -30.89
C SER A 44 3.03 -11.43 -31.28
N GLU A 45 2.19 -11.83 -30.33
CA GLU A 45 0.74 -12.05 -30.52
C GLU A 45 -0.07 -10.74 -30.57
N GLY A 46 0.54 -9.60 -30.21
CA GLY A 46 -0.15 -8.31 -30.12
C GLY A 46 -1.08 -8.16 -28.91
N ARG A 47 -1.08 -9.10 -27.97
CA ARG A 47 -1.89 -9.05 -26.75
C ARG A 47 -1.26 -8.10 -25.72
N MET A 48 -2.08 -7.22 -25.17
CA MET A 48 -1.67 -6.27 -24.12
C MET A 48 -1.92 -6.78 -22.69
N GLU A 49 -2.61 -7.92 -22.51
CA GLU A 49 -2.97 -8.47 -21.20
C GLU A 49 -1.75 -8.60 -20.28
N ARG A 50 -0.67 -9.22 -20.77
CA ARG A 50 0.59 -9.39 -20.01
C ARG A 50 1.23 -8.07 -19.59
N GLU A 51 1.18 -7.05 -20.44
CA GLU A 51 1.70 -5.72 -20.11
C GLU A 51 0.85 -5.03 -19.05
N VAL A 52 -0.48 -5.14 -19.16
CA VAL A 52 -1.42 -4.60 -18.18
C VAL A 52 -1.20 -5.28 -16.82
N ASP A 53 -1.14 -6.61 -16.77
CA ASP A 53 -0.89 -7.37 -15.55
C ASP A 53 0.43 -6.99 -14.89
N ARG A 54 1.49 -6.85 -15.70
CA ARG A 54 2.82 -6.45 -15.22
C ARG A 54 2.80 -5.06 -14.59
N ARG A 55 2.13 -4.09 -15.23
CA ARG A 55 1.99 -2.73 -14.69
C ARG A 55 1.16 -2.71 -13.41
N THR A 56 0.07 -3.46 -13.39
CA THR A 56 -0.79 -3.61 -12.20
C THR A 56 0.02 -4.15 -11.02
N ARG A 57 0.74 -5.26 -11.22
CA ARG A 57 1.59 -5.87 -10.18
C ARG A 57 2.68 -4.92 -9.69
N SER A 58 3.38 -4.25 -10.60
CA SER A 58 4.38 -3.25 -10.24
C SER A 58 3.79 -2.09 -9.43
N GLY A 59 2.57 -1.65 -9.75
CA GLY A 59 1.86 -0.61 -8.99
C GLY A 59 1.49 -1.08 -7.58
N GLU A 60 1.03 -2.31 -7.44
CA GLU A 60 0.72 -2.94 -6.16
C GLU A 60 1.96 -3.09 -5.27
N GLU A 61 3.09 -3.52 -5.84
CA GLU A 61 4.36 -3.66 -5.11
C GLU A 61 4.83 -2.31 -4.57
N ILE A 62 4.78 -1.25 -5.38
CA ILE A 62 5.12 0.12 -4.94
C ILE A 62 4.17 0.60 -3.85
N TYR A 63 2.88 0.33 -3.99
CA TYR A 63 1.88 0.69 -2.99
C TYR A 63 2.22 0.06 -1.63
N ARG A 64 2.41 -1.26 -1.59
CA ARG A 64 2.66 -2.00 -0.35
C ARG A 64 4.03 -1.69 0.27
N SER A 65 5.06 -1.52 -0.54
CA SER A 65 6.45 -1.36 -0.07
C SER A 65 6.82 0.08 0.30
N ILE A 66 6.24 1.08 -0.37
CA ILE A 66 6.61 2.49 -0.18
C ILE A 66 5.43 3.27 0.42
N PHE A 67 4.27 3.22 -0.22
CA PHE A 67 3.15 4.09 0.13
C PHE A 67 2.56 3.76 1.50
N VAL A 68 2.24 2.49 1.74
CA VAL A 68 1.69 2.03 3.03
C VAL A 68 2.61 2.37 4.21
N PRO A 69 3.90 1.96 4.27
CA PRO A 69 4.75 2.26 5.42
C PRO A 69 5.00 3.76 5.60
N THR A 70 5.07 4.53 4.52
CA THR A 70 5.24 5.99 4.60
C THR A 70 4.03 6.66 5.23
N LEU A 71 2.82 6.34 4.76
CA LEU A 71 1.59 6.96 5.27
C LEU A 71 1.15 6.42 6.62
N THR A 72 1.49 5.17 6.94
CA THR A 72 1.14 4.56 8.22
C THR A 72 2.26 4.68 9.25
N TYR A 73 3.26 5.52 9.04
CA TYR A 73 4.33 5.64 10.03
C TYR A 73 3.79 6.20 11.37
N GLY A 74 3.98 5.44 12.46
CA GLY A 74 3.56 5.83 13.82
C GLY A 74 2.05 5.90 14.07
N HIS A 75 1.24 5.34 13.17
CA HIS A 75 -0.22 5.41 13.23
C HIS A 75 -0.85 4.79 14.49
N ASP A 76 -0.13 3.88 15.15
CA ASP A 76 -0.55 3.22 16.40
C ASP A 76 -0.86 4.23 17.52
N LEU A 77 -0.23 5.41 17.47
CA LEU A 77 -0.38 6.48 18.47
C LEU A 77 -1.20 7.67 17.96
N TRP A 78 -1.72 7.63 16.73
CA TRP A 78 -2.47 8.72 16.15
C TRP A 78 -3.86 8.85 16.76
N VAL A 79 -4.33 10.09 16.93
CA VAL A 79 -5.75 10.37 17.20
C VAL A 79 -6.45 10.53 15.86
N MET A 80 -7.30 9.57 15.49
CA MET A 80 -8.03 9.64 14.22
C MET A 80 -9.22 10.58 14.33
N THR A 81 -9.01 11.84 13.93
CA THR A 81 -10.08 12.80 13.69
C THR A 81 -10.70 12.58 12.31
N GLU A 82 -11.91 13.08 12.07
CA GLU A 82 -12.53 13.06 10.74
C GLU A 82 -11.62 13.70 9.68
N ARG A 83 -10.97 14.83 10.02
CA ARG A 83 -9.99 15.46 9.12
C ARG A 83 -8.82 14.54 8.78
N THR A 84 -8.30 13.78 9.75
CA THR A 84 -7.21 12.81 9.50
C THR A 84 -7.71 11.67 8.61
N ARG A 85 -8.90 11.14 8.90
CA ARG A 85 -9.54 10.07 8.12
C ARG A 85 -9.73 10.47 6.67
N SER A 86 -10.30 11.65 6.42
CA SER A 86 -10.47 12.18 5.06
C SER A 86 -9.14 12.39 4.34
N ARG A 87 -8.08 12.83 5.05
CA ARG A 87 -6.75 13.00 4.44
C ARG A 87 -6.11 11.67 4.06
N VAL A 88 -6.20 10.66 4.92
CA VAL A 88 -5.69 9.31 4.63
C VAL A 88 -6.43 8.72 3.43
N GLN A 89 -7.76 8.81 3.43
CA GLN A 89 -8.58 8.34 2.32
C GLN A 89 -8.29 9.11 1.02
N ALA A 90 -8.16 10.43 1.08
CA ALA A 90 -7.83 11.23 -0.11
C ALA A 90 -6.43 10.90 -0.66
N ALA A 91 -5.45 10.67 0.21
CA ALA A 91 -4.11 10.25 -0.19
C ALA A 91 -4.14 8.87 -0.87
N GLU A 92 -4.81 7.90 -0.25
CA GLU A 92 -5.02 6.55 -0.81
C GLU A 92 -5.69 6.61 -2.19
N MET A 93 -6.79 7.35 -2.29
CA MET A 93 -7.51 7.56 -3.55
C MET A 93 -6.64 8.28 -4.60
N SER A 94 -5.79 9.23 -4.21
CA SER A 94 -4.89 9.92 -5.14
C SER A 94 -3.86 8.96 -5.76
N PHE A 95 -3.34 8.01 -4.98
CA PHE A 95 -2.44 6.98 -5.49
C PHE A 95 -3.17 6.01 -6.42
N LEU A 96 -4.32 5.50 -5.96
CA LEU A 96 -5.14 4.55 -6.74
C LEU A 96 -5.76 5.17 -8.00
N GLN A 97 -5.94 6.48 -8.08
CA GLN A 97 -6.37 7.16 -9.31
C GLN A 97 -5.24 7.34 -10.32
N ARG A 98 -3.99 7.51 -9.85
CA ARG A 98 -2.82 7.58 -10.73
C ARG A 98 -2.49 6.22 -11.35
N GLY A 99 -2.73 5.13 -10.61
CA GLY A 99 -2.73 3.76 -11.14
C GLY A 99 -4.06 3.44 -11.84
N ARG A 100 -4.15 3.72 -13.15
CA ARG A 100 -5.36 3.48 -13.95
C ARG A 100 -5.83 2.02 -13.87
N SER A 101 -6.95 1.74 -13.19
CA SER A 101 -8.06 0.86 -13.63
C SER A 101 -9.04 0.63 -12.47
N SER A 102 -10.34 0.62 -12.75
CA SER A 102 -11.37 0.17 -11.79
C SER A 102 -11.14 -1.27 -11.34
N ALA A 103 -10.54 -2.11 -12.18
CA ALA A 103 -10.21 -3.51 -11.86
C ALA A 103 -9.21 -3.62 -10.70
N ILE A 104 -8.24 -2.72 -10.59
CA ILE A 104 -7.29 -2.67 -9.47
C ILE A 104 -8.03 -2.38 -8.15
N ARG A 105 -9.14 -1.64 -8.17
CA ARG A 105 -9.91 -1.31 -6.95
C ARG A 105 -10.67 -2.52 -6.39
N GLU A 106 -11.13 -3.40 -7.26
CA GLU A 106 -11.92 -4.57 -6.92
C GLU A 106 -11.00 -5.77 -6.62
N GLU A 107 -9.94 -5.92 -7.40
CA GLU A 107 -8.98 -7.03 -7.32
C GLU A 107 -7.96 -6.87 -6.20
N LEU A 108 -7.63 -5.63 -5.78
CA LEU A 108 -6.66 -5.45 -4.71
C LEU A 108 -7.11 -6.07 -3.40
N GLY A 109 -8.42 -6.19 -3.13
CA GLY A 109 -8.93 -6.67 -1.83
C GLY A 109 -8.24 -5.98 -0.64
N VAL A 110 -7.64 -4.81 -0.89
CA VAL A 110 -6.72 -4.17 0.04
C VAL A 110 -7.61 -3.61 1.11
N GLU A 111 -7.46 -4.16 2.30
CA GLU A 111 -8.00 -3.59 3.52
C GLU A 111 -7.73 -2.07 3.48
N PRO A 112 -8.80 -1.23 3.43
CA PRO A 112 -8.64 0.21 3.40
C PRO A 112 -7.62 0.65 4.45
N LEU A 113 -6.74 1.60 4.11
CA LEU A 113 -5.68 2.01 5.04
C LEU A 113 -6.22 2.37 6.44
N LEU A 114 -7.43 2.91 6.49
CA LEU A 114 -8.14 3.18 7.75
C LEU A 114 -8.36 1.93 8.60
N LEU A 115 -8.79 0.80 8.02
CA LEU A 115 -8.99 -0.45 8.75
C LEU A 115 -7.65 -1.03 9.23
N ARG A 116 -6.61 -0.96 8.39
CA ARG A 116 -5.25 -1.35 8.78
C ARG A 116 -4.78 -0.53 9.99
N VAL A 117 -5.03 0.78 9.96
CA VAL A 117 -4.66 1.70 11.06
C VAL A 117 -5.39 1.34 12.34
N GLU A 118 -6.71 1.21 12.27
CA GLU A 118 -7.54 0.88 13.44
C GLU A 118 -7.19 -0.49 14.03
N ARG A 119 -6.88 -1.47 13.18
CA ARG A 119 -6.43 -2.80 13.61
C ARG A 119 -5.10 -2.75 14.36
N SER A 120 -4.10 -2.02 13.86
CA SER A 120 -2.82 -1.91 14.56
C SER A 120 -2.95 -1.14 15.87
N GLN A 121 -3.77 -0.08 15.91
CA GLN A 121 -4.09 0.64 17.14
C GLN A 121 -4.74 -0.27 18.20
N MET A 122 -5.66 -1.15 17.80
CA MET A 122 -6.24 -2.15 18.70
C MET A 122 -5.21 -3.19 19.16
N ARG A 123 -4.32 -3.66 18.27
CA ARG A 123 -3.22 -4.55 18.67
C ARG A 123 -2.29 -3.87 19.67
N TRP A 124 -1.97 -2.59 19.46
CA TRP A 124 -1.14 -1.80 20.35
C TRP A 124 -1.81 -1.57 21.70
N LEU A 125 -3.11 -1.25 21.73
CA LEU A 125 -3.89 -1.21 22.97
C LEU A 125 -3.83 -2.54 23.72
N GLY A 126 -4.06 -3.66 23.02
CA GLY A 126 -3.97 -4.98 23.62
C GLY A 126 -2.55 -5.32 24.11
N HIS A 127 -1.51 -4.77 23.49
CA HIS A 127 -0.14 -4.87 23.98
C HIS A 127 0.06 -4.05 25.26
N LEU A 128 -0.40 -2.80 25.31
CA LEU A 128 -0.31 -1.95 26.51
C LEU A 128 -1.05 -2.55 27.72
N VAL A 129 -2.23 -3.13 27.51
CA VAL A 129 -3.03 -3.75 28.58
C VAL A 129 -2.33 -4.99 29.15
N ARG A 130 -1.67 -5.78 28.31
CA ARG A 130 -0.89 -6.97 28.74
C ARG A 130 0.52 -6.61 29.23
N MET A 131 0.95 -5.37 29.10
CA MET A 131 2.29 -4.94 29.47
C MET A 131 2.45 -4.89 31.00
N PRO A 132 3.56 -5.41 31.55
CA PRO A 132 3.84 -5.36 32.99
C PRO A 132 3.79 -3.93 33.53
N PRO A 133 3.40 -3.73 34.81
CA PRO A 133 3.25 -2.41 35.42
C PRO A 133 4.54 -1.59 35.45
N GLU A 134 5.70 -2.24 35.45
CA GLU A 134 7.03 -1.62 35.55
C GLU A 134 7.50 -0.97 34.25
N ARG A 135 6.84 -1.25 33.12
CA ARG A 135 7.23 -0.66 31.84
C ARG A 135 6.60 0.71 31.63
N LEU A 136 7.45 1.68 31.32
CA LEU A 136 7.09 3.09 31.09
C LEU A 136 5.89 3.28 30.13
N PRO A 137 5.77 2.62 28.96
CA PRO A 137 4.62 2.86 28.08
C PRO A 137 3.28 2.47 28.73
N GLY A 138 3.26 1.36 29.47
CA GLY A 138 2.08 0.91 30.20
C GLY A 138 1.77 1.82 31.40
N GLU A 139 2.79 2.26 32.12
CA GLU A 139 2.67 3.23 33.22
C GLU A 139 2.08 4.56 32.73
N VAL A 140 2.65 5.15 31.68
CA VAL A 140 2.16 6.40 31.07
C VAL A 140 0.73 6.26 30.56
N PHE A 141 0.37 5.11 29.97
CA PHE A 141 -0.98 4.86 29.51
C PHE A 141 -2.00 4.85 30.66
N ARG A 142 -1.65 4.18 31.78
CA ARG A 142 -2.46 4.09 33.00
C ARG A 142 -2.46 5.38 33.82
N ALA A 143 -1.48 6.26 33.61
CA ALA A 143 -1.39 7.52 34.34
C ALA A 143 -2.62 8.41 34.13
N CYS A 144 -3.14 8.91 35.25
CA CYS A 144 -4.24 9.87 35.31
C CYS A 144 -3.76 11.16 35.99
N PRO A 145 -3.01 12.02 35.26
CA PRO A 145 -2.52 13.27 35.84
C PRO A 145 -3.69 14.16 36.24
N SER A 146 -3.68 14.60 37.49
CA SER A 146 -4.62 15.56 38.06
C SER A 146 -4.28 16.99 37.61
N GLY A 147 -5.31 17.79 37.31
CA GLY A 147 -5.16 19.20 36.94
C GLY A 147 -5.91 19.60 35.67
N ARG A 148 -5.96 20.91 35.41
CA ARG A 148 -6.55 21.46 34.17
C ARG A 148 -5.53 21.38 33.04
N ARG A 149 -5.99 21.04 31.84
CA ARG A 149 -5.12 21.08 30.66
C ARG A 149 -4.85 22.53 30.23
N PRO A 150 -3.62 22.85 29.80
CA PRO A 150 -3.32 24.14 29.21
C PRO A 150 -4.17 24.40 27.95
N PRO A 151 -4.49 25.68 27.66
CA PRO A 151 -5.16 26.07 26.42
C PRO A 151 -4.31 25.68 25.19
N GLY A 152 -4.97 25.35 24.08
CA GLY A 152 -4.32 25.03 22.80
C GLY A 152 -4.00 23.55 22.54
N ARG A 153 -4.13 22.66 23.53
CA ARG A 153 -3.98 21.20 23.30
C ARG A 153 -5.24 20.60 22.66
N PRO A 154 -5.10 19.57 21.78
CA PRO A 154 -6.25 18.81 21.29
C PRO A 154 -7.13 18.29 22.43
N ARG A 155 -8.45 18.43 22.28
CA ARG A 155 -9.42 18.03 23.31
C ARG A 155 -9.42 16.51 23.56
N THR A 156 -9.27 15.73 22.48
CA THR A 156 -9.30 14.26 22.49
C THR A 156 -7.90 13.68 22.71
N ARG A 157 -7.72 12.84 23.74
CA ARG A 157 -6.50 12.02 23.89
C ARG A 157 -6.56 10.80 23.00
N TRP A 158 -5.40 10.23 22.71
CA TRP A 158 -5.30 8.90 22.11
C TRP A 158 -6.09 7.85 22.89
N ARG A 159 -5.99 7.85 24.22
CA ARG A 159 -6.77 6.96 25.09
C ARG A 159 -8.29 7.12 24.93
N ASP A 160 -8.78 8.35 24.86
CA ASP A 160 -10.21 8.64 24.70
C ASP A 160 -10.70 8.10 23.34
N TYR A 161 -9.90 8.31 22.31
CA TYR A 161 -10.16 7.81 20.95
C TYR A 161 -10.13 6.28 20.87
N VAL A 162 -9.08 5.62 21.34
CA VAL A 162 -8.92 4.17 21.20
C VAL A 162 -9.93 3.40 22.05
N SER A 163 -10.37 3.97 23.19
CA SER A 163 -11.45 3.40 24.00
C SER A 163 -12.79 3.46 23.28
N ARG A 164 -13.08 4.58 22.59
CA ARG A 164 -14.26 4.69 21.72
C ARG A 164 -14.18 3.73 20.54
N LEU A 165 -13.01 3.62 19.90
CA LEU A 165 -12.79 2.67 18.81
C LEU A 165 -13.03 1.21 19.25
N ALA A 166 -12.52 0.83 20.43
CA ALA A 166 -12.72 -0.50 21.00
C ALA A 166 -14.21 -0.79 21.29
N TRP A 167 -14.95 0.21 21.78
CA TRP A 167 -16.41 0.10 21.92
C TRP A 167 -17.11 -0.08 20.56
N GLU A 168 -16.81 0.79 19.59
CA GLU A 168 -17.42 0.76 18.26
C GLU A 168 -17.14 -0.54 17.48
N ARG A 169 -15.94 -1.11 17.64
CA ARG A 169 -15.49 -2.30 16.89
C ARG A 169 -15.76 -3.62 17.59
N LEU A 170 -15.67 -3.65 18.93
CA LEU A 170 -15.66 -4.90 19.72
C LEU A 170 -16.69 -4.91 20.86
N GLY A 171 -17.46 -3.83 21.06
CA GLY A 171 -18.42 -3.73 22.16
C GLY A 171 -17.79 -3.70 23.55
N ILE A 172 -16.48 -3.47 23.65
CA ILE A 172 -15.77 -3.41 24.94
C ILE A 172 -16.16 -2.10 25.61
N PRO A 173 -16.85 -2.11 26.77
CA PRO A 173 -17.28 -0.91 27.47
C PRO A 173 -16.10 0.05 27.65
N GLN A 174 -16.37 1.35 27.65
CA GLN A 174 -15.34 2.31 28.04
C GLN A 174 -14.83 1.91 29.41
N MET A 175 -13.59 1.39 29.43
CA MET A 175 -12.97 0.96 30.66
C MET A 175 -12.93 2.18 31.57
N SER A 176 -13.65 2.09 32.69
CA SER A 176 -13.62 3.10 33.73
C SER A 176 -12.25 3.05 34.38
N TRP A 177 -11.25 3.66 33.75
CA TRP A 177 -9.94 3.92 34.33
C TRP A 177 -9.99 5.05 35.38
N LYS A 178 -11.17 5.24 35.98
CA LYS A 178 -11.41 6.13 37.10
C LYS A 178 -11.40 5.26 38.35
N LYS A 179 -10.42 5.52 39.23
CA LYS A 179 -10.66 5.34 40.67
C LYS A 179 -11.79 6.28 41.09
#